data_AF-A0A5B7CSI1-F1
#
_entry.id   AF-A0A5B7CSI1-F1
#
_cell.length_a   1.000
_cell.length_b   1.000
_cell.length_c   1.000
_cell.angle_alpha   90.00
_cell.angle_beta   90.00
_cell.angle_gamma   90.00
#
_symmetry.space_group_name_H-M   'P 1'
#
loop_
_entity.id
_entity.type
_entity.pdbx_description
1 polymer ?
#
loop_
_entity_poly.entity_id
_entity_poly.type
_entity_poly.pdbx_seq_one_letter_code
_entity_poly.pdbx_strand_id
1 'polypeptide(L)' 'MRKFQSLDRTARSDQSDTTLATVHQNTITGVAIFSGEKSNCSSISTCGADSQLVIWNFKLLEQSVSDLRLS' A
#
# COMPACT_ATOMS: atom_id res chain seq x y z
N MET A 1 -9.23 -32.98 -13.08
CA MET A 1 -8.72 -32.12 -11.99
C MET A 1 -7.20 -32.24 -11.81
N ARG A 2 -6.40 -32.14 -12.88
CA ARG A 2 -4.93 -32.33 -12.78
C ARG A 2 -4.18 -31.12 -12.22
N LYS A 3 -4.73 -29.91 -12.41
CA LYS A 3 -4.13 -28.66 -11.91
C LYS A 3 -4.13 -28.59 -10.37
N PHE A 4 -5.20 -29.04 -9.73
CA PHE A 4 -5.29 -29.08 -8.26
C PHE A 4 -4.32 -30.10 -7.66
N GLN A 5 -4.18 -31.28 -8.26
CA GLN A 5 -3.20 -32.28 -7.82
C GLN A 5 -1.74 -31.80 -7.95
N SER A 6 -1.40 -31.03 -8.99
CA SER A 6 -0.05 -30.49 -9.12
C SER A 6 0.26 -29.39 -8.11
N LEU A 7 -0.75 -28.59 -7.73
CA LEU A 7 -0.61 -27.55 -6.70
C LEU A 7 -0.41 -28.19 -5.32
N ASP A 8 -1.22 -29.19 -4.98
CA ASP A 8 -1.13 -29.90 -3.69
C ASP A 8 0.17 -30.71 -3.56
N ARG A 9 0.66 -31.27 -4.67
CA ARG A 9 1.95 -32.02 -4.72
C ARG A 9 3.17 -31.13 -4.53
N THR A 10 3.09 -29.86 -4.91
CA THR A 10 4.21 -28.94 -4.85
C THR A 10 3.94 -28.01 -3.68
N ALA A 11 4.42 -28.35 -2.49
CA ALA A 11 4.38 -27.48 -1.31
C ALA A 11 5.20 -26.20 -1.53
N ARG A 12 4.78 -25.37 -2.49
CA ARG A 12 5.33 -24.04 -2.72
C ARG A 12 4.94 -23.25 -1.47
N SER A 13 5.91 -23.04 -0.59
CA SER A 13 5.79 -22.03 0.46
C SER A 13 5.41 -20.72 -0.21
N ASP A 14 4.39 -20.04 0.31
CA ASP A 14 3.73 -18.83 -0.21
C ASP A 14 4.63 -17.59 -0.31
N GLN A 15 5.92 -17.74 -0.62
CA GLN A 15 6.74 -16.66 -1.15
C GLN A 15 6.33 -16.46 -2.62
N SER A 16 5.09 -16.02 -2.79
CA SER A 16 4.52 -15.74 -4.10
C SER A 16 5.20 -14.49 -4.66
N ASP A 17 5.77 -14.60 -5.87
CA ASP A 17 6.28 -13.47 -6.68
C ASP A 17 5.23 -12.35 -6.92
N THR A 18 4.01 -12.53 -6.41
CA THR A 18 2.87 -11.62 -6.57
C THR A 18 2.67 -10.65 -5.40
N THR A 19 3.41 -10.77 -4.29
CA THR A 19 3.34 -9.79 -3.19
C THR A 19 4.27 -8.61 -3.46
N LEU A 20 3.73 -7.40 -3.47
CA LEU A 20 4.49 -6.16 -3.65
C LEU A 20 5.03 -5.67 -2.30
N ALA A 21 6.21 -5.04 -2.31
CA ALA A 21 6.76 -4.37 -1.13
C ALA A 21 6.15 -2.98 -0.90
N THR A 22 4.82 -2.87 -1.01
CA THR A 22 4.04 -1.64 -0.89
C THR A 22 2.80 -1.92 -0.04
N VAL A 23 2.25 -0.89 0.62
CA VAL A 23 1.01 -1.07 1.41
C VAL A 23 -0.15 -1.51 0.50
N HIS A 24 -0.29 -0.85 -0.64
CA HIS A 24 -1.23 -1.30 -1.67
C HIS A 24 -0.66 -2.49 -2.43
N GLN A 25 -1.51 -3.48 -2.72
CA GLN A 25 -1.16 -4.69 -3.49
C GLN A 25 -1.77 -4.65 -4.90
N ASN A 26 -2.23 -3.48 -5.33
CA ASN A 26 -2.73 -3.20 -6.66
C ASN A 26 -2.63 -1.69 -6.94
N THR A 27 -3.10 -1.27 -8.11
CA THR A 27 -3.06 0.12 -8.57
C THR A 27 -3.87 1.03 -7.65
N ILE A 28 -3.26 2.13 -7.23
CA ILE A 28 -3.95 3.24 -6.54
C ILE A 28 -4.82 3.96 -7.57
N THR A 29 -6.11 4.09 -7.27
CA THR A 29 -7.11 4.69 -8.17
C THR A 29 -7.59 6.07 -7.71
N GLY A 30 -7.26 6.49 -6.49
CA GLY A 30 -7.65 7.79 -5.97
C GLY A 30 -6.73 8.29 -4.86
N VAL A 31 -6.58 9.61 -4.79
CA VAL A 31 -5.83 10.33 -3.76
C VAL A 31 -6.66 11.54 -3.34
N ALA A 32 -6.82 11.75 -2.04
CA ALA A 32 -7.55 12.88 -1.49
C ALA A 32 -6.87 13.43 -0.24
N ILE A 33 -7.14 14.70 0.10
CA ILE A 33 -6.76 15.26 1.39
C ILE A 33 -7.65 14.63 2.46
N PHE A 34 -7.03 14.04 3.48
CA PHE A 34 -7.74 13.50 4.63
C PHE A 34 -7.90 14.56 5.72
N SER A 35 -6.83 15.34 5.97
CA SER A 35 -6.86 16.43 6.95
C SER A 35 -5.99 17.62 6.51
N GLY A 36 -6.45 18.82 6.86
CA GLY A 36 -5.86 20.10 6.47
C GLY A 36 -6.43 20.64 5.15
N GLU A 37 -5.77 21.67 4.63
CA GLU A 37 -6.12 22.31 3.36
C GLU A 37 -5.01 22.08 2.32
N LYS A 38 -5.28 22.41 1.05
CA LYS A 38 -4.27 22.30 -0.02
C LYS A 38 -3.00 23.11 0.26
N SER A 39 -3.12 24.21 1.00
CA SER A 39 -2.01 25.09 1.41
C SER A 39 -1.20 24.54 2.58
N ASN A 40 -1.82 23.73 3.45
CA ASN A 40 -1.21 23.19 4.66
C ASN A 40 -1.87 21.86 5.03
N CYS A 41 -1.53 20.81 4.27
CA CYS A 41 -2.09 19.48 4.44
C CYS A 41 -1.28 18.71 5.48
N SER A 42 -1.96 18.04 6.42
CA SER A 42 -1.30 17.22 7.46
C SER A 42 -1.33 15.72 7.13
N SER A 43 -2.28 15.30 6.29
CA SER A 43 -2.43 13.92 5.87
C SER A 43 -3.28 13.77 4.61
N ILE A 44 -2.94 12.76 3.82
CA ILE A 44 -3.70 12.36 2.62
C ILE A 44 -4.23 10.94 2.80
N SER A 45 -5.26 10.59 2.03
CA SER A 45 -5.74 9.23 1.89
C SER A 45 -5.54 8.74 0.45
N THR A 46 -5.29 7.44 0.30
CA THR A 46 -5.23 6.74 -0.98
C THR A 46 -6.20 5.58 -1.00
N CYS A 47 -6.88 5.35 -2.12
CA CYS A 47 -7.67 4.14 -2.34
C CYS A 47 -7.17 3.39 -3.58
N GLY A 48 -7.26 2.06 -3.56
CA GLY A 48 -6.78 1.22 -4.64
C GLY A 48 -7.78 0.15 -5.09
N ALA A 49 -7.49 -0.46 -6.23
CA ALA A 49 -8.23 -1.61 -6.75
C ALA A 49 -8.09 -2.87 -5.85
N ASP A 50 -7.21 -2.80 -4.85
CA ASP A 50 -7.05 -3.78 -3.77
C ASP A 50 -8.08 -3.61 -2.64
N SER A 51 -9.07 -2.73 -2.80
CA SER A 51 -10.12 -2.45 -1.80
C SER A 51 -9.58 -1.91 -0.48
N GLN A 52 -8.36 -1.35 -0.48
CA GLN A 52 -7.78 -0.70 0.68
C GLN A 52 -8.00 0.82 0.62
N LEU A 53 -8.25 1.42 1.79
CA LEU A 53 -8.16 2.86 2.01
C LEU A 53 -7.05 3.10 3.05
N VAL A 54 -6.01 3.82 2.66
CA VAL A 54 -4.82 4.05 3.50
C VAL A 54 -4.71 5.53 3.81
N ILE A 55 -4.44 5.87 5.08
CA ILE A 55 -4.18 7.24 5.51
C ILE A 55 -2.68 7.41 5.74
N TRP A 56 -2.11 8.44 5.11
CA TRP A 56 -0.70 8.79 5.22
C TRP A 56 -0.56 10.07 6.04
N ASN A 57 0.02 9.95 7.24
CA ASN A 57 0.29 11.08 8.12
C ASN A 57 1.72 11.60 7.85
N PHE A 58 1.85 12.87 7.48
CA PHE A 58 3.14 13.43 7.08
C PHE A 58 4.15 13.51 8.23
N LYS A 59 3.70 13.92 9.43
CA LYS A 59 4.58 13.98 10.62
C LYS A 59 5.19 12.63 10.97
N LEU A 60 4.39 11.56 10.90
CA LEU A 60 4.89 10.21 11.15
C LEU A 60 5.81 9.71 10.03
N LEU A 61 5.55 10.14 8.78
CA LEU A 61 6.36 9.77 7.63
C LEU A 61 7.74 10.45 7.63
N GLU A 62 7.80 11.73 7.99
CA GLU A 62 9.07 12.45 8.20
C GLU A 62 9.91 11.81 9.31
N GLN A 63 9.27 11.28 10.36
CA GLN A 63 9.96 10.58 11.43
C GLN A 63 10.49 9.20 11.02
N SER A 64 9.82 8.52 10.08
CA SER A 64 10.21 7.18 9.64
C SER A 64 11.22 7.20 8.49
N VAL A 65 11.34 8.31 7.76
CA VAL A 65 12.23 8.46 6.60
C VAL A 65 13.21 9.61 6.86
N SER A 66 14.47 9.26 7.14
CA SER A 66 15.48 10.18 7.70
C SER A 66 15.68 11.50 6.94
N ASP A 67 15.62 11.48 5.60
CA ASP A 67 15.88 12.66 4.76
C ASP A 67 14.60 13.24 4.12
N LEU A 68 13.42 12.81 4.57
CA LEU A 68 12.15 13.32 4.05
C LEU A 68 11.75 14.61 4.77
N ARG A 69 11.46 15.67 4.00
CA ARG A 69 10.93 16.95 4.48
C ARG A 69 9.71 17.34 3.65
N LEU A 70 8.57 17.53 4.30
CA LEU A 70 7.29 17.83 3.65
C LEU A 70 6.78 19.25 3.94
N SER A 71 7.40 19.99 4.87
CA SER A 71 7.28 21.45 5.04
C SER A 71 8.31 22.01 6.00
#